data_AF-A0A8S1TV61-F1
#
_entry.id   AF-A0A8S1TV61-F1
#
_cell.length_a   1.000
_cell.length_b   1.000
_cell.length_c   1.000
_cell.angle_alpha   90.00
_cell.angle_beta   90.00
_cell.angle_gamma   90.00
#
_symmetry.space_group_name_H-M   'P 1'
#
loop_
_entity.id
_entity.type
_entity.pdbx_description
1 polymer ?
#
loop_
_entity_poly.entity_id
_entity_poly.type
_entity_poly.pdbx_seq_one_letter_code
_entity_poly.pdbx_strand_id
1 'polypeptide(L)'
;MRKSQYADLLESDDGQNYGSESSEYQVELINQRGCQTASACAKRYHKIPLKTQILLFQMVYVNGKRIKQVARSLGINYSSAKSLIHYYKNNKRPIPSAISSILNQAKPCGIKKTKHGNKNMFVVVQIQKNTIKQYNFYQLLQQQQNP
;
A
#
# COMPACT_ATOMS: atom_id res chain seq x y z
N MET A 1 -34.36 -25.38 32.39
CA MET A 1 -33.21 -24.62 31.84
C MET A 1 -32.21 -25.61 31.24
N ARG A 2 -32.10 -25.68 29.91
CA ARG A 2 -31.02 -26.40 29.22
C ARG A 2 -30.26 -25.40 28.34
N LYS A 3 -28.93 -25.46 28.40
CA LYS A 3 -27.99 -24.54 27.74
C LYS A 3 -27.90 -24.90 26.25
N SER A 4 -28.22 -23.96 25.38
CA SER A 4 -28.10 -24.07 23.92
C SER A 4 -26.63 -24.05 23.48
N GLN A 5 -26.22 -25.03 22.67
CA GLN A 5 -24.90 -25.08 22.04
C GLN A 5 -24.94 -24.34 20.69
N TYR A 6 -23.83 -23.68 20.36
CA TYR A 6 -23.61 -22.80 19.20
C TYR A 6 -23.78 -23.46 17.81
N ALA A 7 -24.19 -24.74 17.76
CA ALA A 7 -24.36 -25.50 16.52
C ALA A 7 -25.73 -25.28 15.84
N ASP A 8 -26.76 -24.86 16.59
CA ASP A 8 -28.12 -24.61 16.05
C ASP A 8 -28.27 -23.29 15.27
N LEU A 9 -27.18 -22.52 15.09
CA LEU A 9 -27.20 -21.19 14.44
C LEU A 9 -26.69 -21.20 12.98
N LEU A 10 -26.41 -22.38 12.41
CA LEU A 10 -25.85 -22.53 11.06
C LEU A 10 -26.77 -23.17 10.02
N GLU A 11 -28.00 -23.54 10.38
CA GLU A 11 -29.01 -24.01 9.42
C GLU A 11 -30.09 -22.96 9.20
N SER A 12 -29.85 -22.03 8.27
CA SER A 12 -30.87 -21.26 7.54
C SER A 12 -30.16 -20.45 6.44
N ASP A 13 -29.95 -21.05 5.27
CA ASP A 13 -30.42 -20.45 4.01
C ASP A 13 -30.15 -21.40 2.84
N ASP A 14 -31.26 -21.88 2.31
CA ASP A 14 -31.45 -22.75 1.17
C ASP A 14 -30.90 -22.17 -0.15
N GLY A 15 -30.59 -23.07 -1.09
CA GLY A 15 -30.61 -22.72 -2.51
C GLY A 15 -29.57 -23.41 -3.38
N GLN A 16 -29.60 -24.74 -3.44
CA GLN A 16 -28.97 -25.48 -4.53
C GLN A 16 -29.64 -25.13 -5.87
N ASN A 17 -28.85 -24.82 -6.90
CA ASN A 17 -29.23 -25.13 -8.27
C ASN A 17 -27.97 -25.46 -9.08
N TYR A 18 -27.63 -26.76 -9.12
CA TYR A 18 -26.72 -27.35 -10.09
C TYR A 18 -27.55 -27.74 -11.31
N GLY A 19 -27.39 -27.02 -12.41
CA GLY A 19 -27.92 -27.38 -13.73
C GLY A 19 -26.76 -27.53 -14.70
N SER A 20 -26.34 -28.77 -14.90
CA SER A 20 -25.48 -29.23 -15.98
C SER A 20 -26.29 -29.25 -17.26
N GLU A 21 -25.78 -28.72 -18.38
CA GLU A 21 -25.95 -29.33 -19.72
C GLU A 21 -25.11 -28.63 -20.78
N SER A 22 -24.45 -29.47 -21.57
CA SER A 22 -23.69 -29.15 -22.78
C SER A 22 -24.67 -29.04 -23.95
N SER A 23 -24.59 -28.00 -24.77
CA SER A 23 -25.12 -28.06 -26.14
C SER A 23 -24.33 -27.17 -27.09
N GLU A 24 -24.20 -27.68 -28.29
CA GLU A 24 -23.28 -27.30 -29.36
C GLU A 24 -23.54 -25.91 -29.94
N TYR A 25 -22.54 -25.44 -30.69
CA TYR A 25 -22.52 -24.19 -31.44
C TYR A 25 -23.78 -23.97 -32.28
N GLN A 26 -24.46 -22.84 -32.06
CA GLN A 26 -25.12 -22.08 -33.12
C GLN A 26 -24.80 -20.59 -32.95
N VAL A 27 -23.92 -20.11 -33.84
CA VAL A 27 -23.66 -18.68 -34.03
C VAL A 27 -24.68 -18.18 -35.05
N GLU A 28 -25.78 -17.60 -34.58
CA GLU A 28 -26.65 -16.80 -35.43
C GLU A 28 -26.40 -15.31 -35.17
N LEU A 29 -25.63 -14.70 -36.07
CA LEU A 29 -25.40 -13.27 -36.18
C LEU A 29 -26.69 -12.59 -36.64
N ILE A 30 -27.60 -12.27 -35.72
CA ILE A 30 -28.73 -11.40 -36.01
C ILE A 30 -28.40 -10.00 -35.50
N ASN A 31 -28.02 -9.13 -36.45
CA ASN A 31 -27.86 -7.70 -36.27
C ASN A 31 -29.18 -7.06 -35.81
N GLN A 32 -29.45 -7.05 -34.52
CA GLN A 32 -30.49 -6.19 -33.95
C GLN A 32 -29.83 -4.93 -33.38
N ARG A 33 -29.96 -3.83 -34.12
CA ARG A 33 -29.90 -2.48 -33.52
C ARG A 33 -31.11 -2.33 -32.59
N GLY A 34 -31.02 -2.94 -31.42
CA GLY A 34 -31.95 -2.72 -30.32
C GLY A 34 -31.57 -1.44 -29.59
N CYS A 35 -32.50 -0.50 -29.52
CA CYS A 35 -32.44 0.57 -28.54
C CYS A 35 -32.16 -0.07 -27.17
N GLN A 36 -31.03 0.28 -26.55
CA GLN A 36 -30.71 -0.21 -25.22
C GLN A 36 -31.74 0.37 -24.26
N THR A 37 -32.85 -0.34 -24.05
CA THR A 37 -33.71 -0.11 -22.91
C THR A 37 -32.82 -0.29 -21.69
N ALA A 38 -32.66 0.78 -20.92
CA ALA A 38 -31.79 0.90 -19.77
C ALA A 38 -32.30 0.04 -18.58
N SER A 39 -32.39 -1.27 -18.76
CA SER A 39 -32.58 -2.26 -17.71
C SER A 39 -31.41 -3.24 -17.63
N ALA A 40 -30.27 -2.90 -18.24
CA ALA A 40 -29.00 -3.36 -17.72
C ALA A 40 -28.84 -2.68 -16.35
N CYS A 41 -29.16 -3.40 -15.27
CA CYS A 41 -28.61 -3.15 -13.95
C CYS A 41 -27.09 -3.32 -14.07
N ALA A 42 -26.45 -2.34 -14.72
CA ALA A 42 -25.05 -2.34 -15.05
C ALA A 42 -24.35 -2.50 -13.71
N LYS A 43 -23.68 -3.64 -13.51
CA LYS A 43 -22.89 -3.94 -12.32
C LYS A 43 -22.00 -2.73 -12.05
N ARG A 44 -22.46 -1.83 -11.19
CA ARG A 44 -21.75 -0.57 -10.90
C ARG A 44 -20.48 -1.01 -10.21
N TYR A 45 -19.37 -0.99 -10.94
CA TYR A 45 -18.07 -1.24 -10.34
C TYR A 45 -17.93 -0.29 -9.15
N HIS A 46 -17.85 -0.85 -7.94
CA HIS A 46 -17.66 -0.05 -6.74
C HIS A 46 -16.31 0.66 -6.82
N LYS A 47 -16.34 1.94 -7.18
CA LYS A 47 -15.15 2.79 -7.22
C LYS A 47 -14.69 3.03 -5.78
N ILE A 48 -13.44 2.68 -5.48
CA ILE A 48 -12.84 2.94 -4.17
C ILE A 48 -12.71 4.47 -4.00
N PRO A 49 -13.28 5.07 -2.94
CA PRO A 49 -13.15 6.51 -2.69
C PRO A 49 -11.69 6.94 -2.51
N LEU A 50 -11.34 8.16 -2.95
CA LEU A 50 -9.95 8.66 -2.92
C LEU A 50 -9.33 8.60 -1.52
N LYS A 51 -10.10 8.94 -0.47
CA LYS A 51 -9.65 8.85 0.93
C LYS A 51 -9.20 7.44 1.29
N THR A 52 -9.96 6.42 0.89
CA THR A 52 -9.64 5.00 1.11
C THR A 52 -8.42 4.58 0.30
N GLN A 53 -8.24 5.12 -0.91
CA GLN A 53 -7.02 4.88 -1.70
C GLN A 53 -5.80 5.45 -0.98
N ILE A 54 -5.85 6.71 -0.51
CA ILE A 54 -4.73 7.33 0.23
C ILE A 54 -4.35 6.48 1.46
N LEU A 55 -5.33 6.05 2.25
CA LEU A 55 -5.11 5.19 3.41
C LEU A 55 -4.48 3.84 3.04
N LEU A 56 -4.95 3.22 1.96
CA LEU A 56 -4.37 1.97 1.45
C LEU A 56 -2.88 2.14 1.14
N PHE A 57 -2.51 3.19 0.40
CA PHE A 57 -1.12 3.44 0.04
C PHE A 57 -0.27 3.79 1.26
N GLN A 58 -0.78 4.60 2.17
CA GLN A 58 -0.08 4.96 3.40
C GLN A 58 0.21 3.72 4.26
N MET A 59 -0.78 2.86 4.50
CA MET A 59 -0.58 1.66 5.32
C MET A 59 0.36 0.63 4.67
N VAL A 60 0.35 0.52 3.34
CA VAL A 60 1.21 -0.43 2.62
C VAL A 60 2.64 0.08 2.49
N TYR A 61 2.84 1.33 2.07
CA TYR A 61 4.16 1.87 1.73
C TYR A 61 4.86 2.57 2.89
N VAL A 62 4.13 3.25 3.77
CA VAL A 62 4.72 3.93 4.94
C VAL A 62 4.82 2.96 6.11
N ASN A 63 3.75 2.22 6.40
CA ASN A 63 3.70 1.34 7.57
C ASN A 63 4.14 -0.11 7.27
N GLY A 64 4.44 -0.44 6.01
CA GLY A 64 4.90 -1.77 5.61
C GLY A 64 3.89 -2.91 5.82
N LYS A 65 2.58 -2.61 5.94
CA LYS A 65 1.56 -3.63 6.18
C LYS A 65 1.25 -4.43 4.91
N ARG A 66 0.88 -5.71 5.08
CA ARG A 66 0.50 -6.57 3.95
C ARG A 66 -0.80 -6.09 3.31
N ILE A 67 -0.84 -6.01 1.98
CA ILE A 67 -2.00 -5.54 1.20
C ILE A 67 -3.29 -6.28 1.60
N LYS A 68 -3.25 -7.61 1.79
CA LYS A 68 -4.41 -8.43 2.19
C LYS A 68 -4.99 -7.99 3.55
N GLN A 69 -4.13 -7.64 4.51
CA GLN A 69 -4.57 -7.18 5.83
C GLN A 69 -5.20 -5.78 5.74
N VAL A 70 -4.56 -4.88 5.00
CA VAL A 70 -5.06 -3.51 4.80
C VAL A 70 -6.41 -3.50 4.06
N ALA A 71 -6.55 -4.34 3.03
CA ALA A 71 -7.80 -4.47 2.28
C ALA A 71 -8.96 -4.92 3.18
N ARG A 72 -8.71 -5.92 4.05
CA ARG A 72 -9.69 -6.39 5.04
C ARG A 72 -10.07 -5.29 6.03
N SER A 73 -9.10 -4.52 6.53
CA SER A 73 -9.38 -3.42 7.47
C SER A 73 -10.14 -2.24 6.85
N LEU A 74 -9.96 -2.00 5.56
CA LEU A 74 -10.62 -0.91 4.83
C LEU A 74 -11.95 -1.33 4.19
N GLY A 75 -12.37 -2.60 4.32
CA GLY A 75 -13.60 -3.11 3.72
C GLY A 75 -13.58 -3.14 2.19
N ILE A 76 -12.38 -3.24 1.57
CA ILE A 76 -12.24 -3.29 0.11
C ILE A 76 -11.84 -4.69 -0.36
N ASN A 77 -12.24 -5.04 -1.58
CA ASN A 77 -11.81 -6.31 -2.17
C ASN A 77 -10.29 -6.32 -2.38
N TYR A 78 -9.64 -7.40 -1.94
CA TYR A 78 -8.21 -7.59 -2.10
C TYR A 78 -7.75 -7.52 -3.57
N SER A 79 -8.54 -8.07 -4.50
CA SER A 79 -8.21 -8.02 -5.93
C SER A 79 -8.20 -6.58 -6.44
N SER A 80 -9.19 -5.78 -6.06
CA SER A 80 -9.26 -4.35 -6.40
C SER A 80 -8.10 -3.57 -5.81
N ALA A 81 -7.73 -3.83 -4.55
CA ALA A 81 -6.59 -3.19 -3.90
C ALA A 81 -5.26 -3.52 -4.60
N LYS A 82 -5.04 -4.80 -4.95
CA LYS A 82 -3.86 -5.26 -5.68
C LYS A 82 -3.76 -4.61 -7.05
N SER A 83 -4.85 -4.58 -7.81
CA SER A 83 -4.92 -3.93 -9.12
C SER A 83 -4.62 -2.44 -9.00
N LEU A 84 -5.24 -1.73 -8.06
CA LEU A 84 -5.04 -0.29 -7.87
C LEU A 84 -3.56 0.04 -7.59
N ILE A 85 -2.92 -0.71 -6.69
CA ILE A 85 -1.49 -0.56 -6.37
C ILE A 85 -0.63 -0.80 -7.61
N HIS A 86 -0.90 -1.88 -8.35
CA HIS A 86 -0.16 -2.20 -9.58
C HIS A 86 -0.30 -1.09 -10.63
N TYR A 87 -1.51 -0.57 -10.84
CA TYR A 87 -1.77 0.47 -11.82
C TYR A 87 -1.04 1.78 -11.52
N TYR A 88 -1.03 2.23 -10.26
CA TYR A 88 -0.34 3.46 -9.86
C TYR A 88 1.17 3.30 -9.76
N LYS A 89 1.69 2.12 -9.42
CA LYS A 89 3.14 1.88 -9.44
C LYS A 89 3.73 1.92 -10.85
N ASN A 90 2.98 1.43 -11.84
CA ASN A 90 3.46 1.25 -13.21
C ASN A 90 3.00 2.37 -14.17
N ASN A 91 2.58 3.53 -13.63
CA ASN A 91 2.25 4.76 -14.38
C ASN A 91 1.24 4.60 -15.53
N LYS A 92 0.26 3.70 -15.42
CA LYS A 92 -0.78 3.53 -16.47
C LYS A 92 -1.94 4.56 -16.36
N ARG A 93 -1.98 5.37 -15.30
CA ARG A 93 -3.03 6.37 -15.03
C ARG A 93 -2.43 7.60 -14.35
N PRO A 94 -3.03 8.79 -14.51
CA PRO A 94 -2.66 9.95 -13.71
C PRO A 94 -2.87 9.62 -12.23
N ILE A 95 -1.80 9.77 -11.44
CA ILE A 95 -1.79 9.49 -10.01
C ILE A 95 -2.17 10.77 -9.27
N PRO A 96 -3.12 10.74 -8.34
CA PRO A 96 -3.40 11.87 -7.46
C PRO A 96 -2.13 12.32 -6.71
N SER A 97 -1.91 13.63 -6.58
CA SER A 97 -0.71 14.21 -5.95
C SER A 97 -0.42 13.62 -4.56
N ALA A 98 -1.46 13.45 -3.74
CA ALA A 98 -1.37 12.84 -2.41
C ALA A 98 -0.86 11.38 -2.41
N ILE A 99 -1.11 10.62 -3.47
CA ILE A 99 -0.62 9.25 -3.61
C ILE A 99 0.79 9.24 -4.20
N SER A 100 1.06 10.13 -5.16
CA SER A 100 2.39 10.30 -5.74
C SER A 100 3.43 10.67 -4.66
N SER A 101 3.08 11.55 -3.73
CA SER A 101 3.95 11.89 -2.60
C SER A 101 4.26 10.68 -1.71
N ILE A 102 3.32 9.76 -1.51
CA ILE A 102 3.54 8.55 -0.70
C ILE A 102 4.46 7.56 -1.43
N LEU A 103 4.27 7.38 -2.74
CA LEU A 103 5.07 6.46 -3.55
C LEU A 103 6.52 6.93 -3.71
N ASN A 104 6.71 8.25 -3.82
CA ASN A 104 8.01 8.88 -4.03
C ASN A 104 8.68 9.34 -2.73
N GLN A 105 8.10 9.03 -1.56
CA GLN A 105 8.76 9.32 -0.29
C GLN A 105 10.11 8.62 -0.26
N ALA A 106 11.18 9.40 -0.08
CA ALA A 106 12.50 8.88 0.17
C ALA A 106 12.40 7.93 1.36
N LYS A 107 12.84 6.67 1.16
CA LYS A 107 12.84 5.67 2.24
C LYS A 107 13.52 6.31 3.45
N PRO A 108 12.92 6.29 4.66
CA PRO A 108 13.51 6.91 5.83
C PRO A 108 14.94 6.36 5.98
N CYS A 109 15.93 7.24 5.86
CA CYS A 109 17.33 6.90 6.00
C CYS A 109 17.59 6.61 7.48
N GLY A 110 17.54 5.34 7.87
CA GLY A 110 17.93 4.92 9.21
C GLY A 110 19.41 5.21 9.42
N ILE A 111 19.75 5.91 10.51
CA ILE A 111 21.14 6.04 10.98
C ILE A 111 21.57 4.64 11.42
N LYS A 112 22.25 3.91 10.53
CA LYS A 112 22.86 2.62 10.89
C LYS A 112 24.11 2.93 11.70
N LYS A 113 24.20 2.37 12.92
CA LYS A 113 25.47 2.33 13.65
C LYS A 113 26.48 1.60 12.76
N THR A 114 27.50 2.31 12.29
CA THR A 114 28.60 1.70 11.55
C THR A 114 29.37 0.79 12.52
N LYS A 115 29.71 -0.44 12.09
CA LYS A 115 30.46 -1.41 12.92
C LYS A 115 31.80 -0.84 13.40
N HIS A 116 32.37 0.06 12.61
CA HIS A 116 33.50 0.87 12.98
C HIS A 116 32.96 2.24 13.37
N GLY A 117 33.06 2.60 14.65
CA GLY A 117 32.81 3.97 15.09
C GLY A 117 33.63 4.91 14.22
N ASN A 118 32.99 5.97 13.71
CA ASN A 118 33.67 6.92 12.83
C ASN A 118 34.72 7.67 13.66
N LYS A 119 35.99 7.29 13.55
CA LYS A 119 37.12 7.93 14.25
C LYS A 119 37.46 9.31 13.68
N ASN A 120 36.76 9.75 12.63
CA ASN A 120 37.08 10.93 11.84
C ASN A 120 35.99 11.99 12.00
N MET A 121 35.76 12.46 13.22
CA MET A 121 34.94 13.66 13.47
C MET A 121 35.87 14.88 13.54
N PHE A 122 35.84 15.71 12.51
CA PHE A 122 36.62 16.94 12.47
C PHE A 122 35.77 18.13 12.92
N VAL A 123 36.29 18.90 13.87
CA VAL A 123 35.75 20.20 14.25
C VAL A 123 36.53 21.26 13.48
N VAL A 124 35.80 22.09 12.73
CA VAL A 124 36.36 23.19 11.94
C VAL A 124 35.91 24.50 12.57
N VAL A 125 36.86 25.32 13.00
CA VAL A 125 36.60 26.66 13.53
C VAL A 125 36.80 27.67 12.41
N GLN A 126 35.74 28.39 12.04
CA GLN A 126 35.75 29.36 10.96
C GLN A 126 35.34 30.75 11.47
N ILE A 127 35.98 31.80 10.96
CA ILE A 127 35.55 33.20 11.12
C ILE A 127 35.50 33.84 9.74
N GLN A 128 34.39 34.51 9.41
CA GLN A 128 34.19 35.18 8.12
C GLN A 128 34.48 34.28 6.91
N LYS A 129 34.08 32.99 7.00
CA LYS A 129 34.30 31.95 5.98
C LYS A 129 35.76 31.49 5.81
N ASN A 130 36.70 32.02 6.59
CA ASN A 130 38.09 31.54 6.63
C ASN A 130 38.24 30.50 7.74
N THR A 131 38.80 29.34 7.40
CA THR A 131 39.11 28.28 8.37
C THR A 131 40.35 28.65 9.16
N ILE A 132 40.21 28.78 10.48
CA ILE A 132 41.31 29.13 11.38
C ILE A 132 41.97 27.87 11.93
N LYS A 133 41.17 26.88 12.34
CA LYS A 133 41.65 25.64 12.92
C LYS A 133 40.76 24.48 12.50
N GLN A 134 41.38 23.33 12.30
CA GLN A 134 40.69 22.06 12.15
C GLN A 134 41.39 21.04 13.05
N TYR A 135 40.61 20.30 13.84
CA TYR A 135 41.14 19.23 14.67
C TYR A 135 40.18 18.04 14.72
N ASN A 136 40.74 16.85 14.90
CA ASN A 136 39.95 15.65 15.13
C ASN A 136 39.49 15.64 16.60
N PHE A 137 38.17 15.64 16.80
CA PHE A 137 37.54 15.68 18.12
C PHE A 137 38.01 14.53 19.03
N TYR A 138 38.12 13.32 18.48
CA TYR A 138 38.49 12.14 19.27
C TYR A 138 39.96 12.13 19.67
N GLN A 139 40.83 12.78 18.88
CA GLN A 139 42.26 12.89 19.20
C GLN A 139 42.50 13.90 20.32
N LEU A 140 41.74 15.01 20.34
CA LEU A 140 41.80 16.00 21.41
C LEU A 140 41.35 15.39 22.76
N LEU A 141 40.28 14.59 22.75
CA LEU A 141 39.79 13.91 23.95
C LEU A 141 40.83 12.95 24.57
N GLN A 142 41.58 12.23 23.74
CA GLN A 142 42.63 11.32 24.22
C GLN A 142 43.80 12.06 24.86
N GLN A 143 44.18 13.23 24.32
CA GLN A 143 45.24 14.07 24.89
C GLN A 143 44.84 14.70 26.23
N GLN A 144 43.54 14.96 26.46
CA GLN A 144 43.06 15.51 27.73
C GLN A 144 42.93 14.45 28.84
N GLN A 145 42.86 13.17 28.49
CA GLN A 145 42.73 12.08 29.46
C GLN A 145 44.07 11.50 29.94
N ASN A 146 45.15 11.76 29.22
CA ASN A 146 46.52 11.37 29.58
C ASN A 146 47.38 12.65 29.70
N PRO A 147 47.39 13.32 30.87
CA PRO A 147 48.26 14.47 31.11
C PRO A 147 49.75 14.10 31.11
#